data_AF-A0A7K0KD30-F1
#
_entry.id   AF-A0A7K0KD30-F1
#
_cell.length_a   1.000
_cell.length_b   1.000
_cell.length_c   1.000
_cell.angle_alpha   90.00
_cell.angle_beta   90.00
_cell.angle_gamma   90.00
#
_symmetry.space_group_name_H-M   'P 1'
#
loop_
_entity.id
_entity.type
_entity.pdbx_description
1 polymer ?
#
loop_
_entity_poly.entity_id
_entity_poly.type
_entity_poly.pdbx_seq_one_letter_code
_entity_poly.pdbx_strand_id
1 'polypeptide(L)'
;MKREVFFGTPPECNARPYCGKDGLMLFLEHLHHHYYYEVIVKNHSYDLFVEQFLSSHKHLDATDATCKNEHARNLNSISFLLKRRRDLVGKYLSTSNSRDDYDNLWTELKTEAPETEVYKRPFFGQPSMDDRNDVTALTVSNPFECHLSNDAFGIIAEGLNIAKVFMRPVNPCTLAQLFGGTLQLPLVVQNTRRLSYFFHLLRRENYICRNWQKVIEDTRMFYKRDGITPLTAKDISPALYSVTCEKEKAPFQNVMEGIVKRIKKYYLFN
;
A
#
# COMPACT_ATOMS: atom_id res chain seq x y z
N MET A 1 -25.76 16.40 26.89
CA MET A 1 -26.58 16.37 25.66
C MET A 1 -26.41 17.74 25.03
N LYS A 2 -25.69 17.94 23.92
CA LYS A 2 -25.77 17.26 22.62
C LYS A 2 -24.36 17.06 22.04
N ARG A 3 -24.14 15.91 21.38
CA ARG A 3 -23.02 15.70 20.46
C ARG A 3 -23.38 16.44 19.18
N GLU A 4 -22.64 17.47 18.82
CA GLU A 4 -22.70 17.98 17.45
C GLU A 4 -21.89 17.04 16.57
N VAL A 5 -22.61 16.31 15.73
CA VAL A 5 -22.03 15.52 14.67
C VAL A 5 -21.71 16.51 13.55
N PHE A 6 -20.43 16.90 13.45
CA PHE A 6 -19.91 17.67 12.32
C PHE A 6 -19.93 16.79 11.07
N PHE A 7 -21.07 16.76 10.38
CA PHE A 7 -21.08 16.46 8.96
C PHE A 7 -20.98 17.79 8.23
N GLY A 8 -20.03 17.88 7.30
CA GLY A 8 -19.89 19.02 6.41
C GLY A 8 -21.23 19.37 5.77
N THR A 9 -21.41 20.66 5.48
CA THR A 9 -22.53 21.18 4.72
C THR A 9 -22.87 20.24 3.54
N PRO A 10 -24.14 19.81 3.40
CA PRO A 10 -24.54 19.01 2.24
C PRO A 10 -24.17 19.77 0.96
N PRO A 11 -23.62 19.10 -0.07
CA PRO A 11 -23.46 19.75 -1.37
C PRO A 11 -24.84 20.23 -1.85
N GLU A 12 -24.89 21.43 -2.42
CA GLU A 12 -26.10 22.02 -2.98
C GLU A 12 -26.80 21.00 -3.90
N CYS A 13 -28.12 20.83 -3.76
CA CYS A 13 -28.96 19.83 -4.43
C CYS A 13 -29.03 19.94 -5.98
N ASN A 14 -28.05 20.55 -6.66
CA ASN A 14 -28.00 20.72 -8.11
C ASN A 14 -26.60 20.43 -8.69
N ALA A 15 -25.87 19.46 -8.14
CA ALA A 15 -24.59 19.06 -8.70
C ALA A 15 -24.79 18.45 -10.10
N ARG A 16 -24.38 19.19 -11.14
CA ARG A 16 -24.43 18.74 -12.54
C ARG A 16 -23.63 17.44 -12.71
N PRO A 17 -24.08 16.50 -13.54
CA PRO A 17 -23.36 15.25 -13.76
C PRO A 17 -22.02 15.48 -14.45
N TYR A 18 -20.98 14.84 -13.90
CA TYR A 18 -19.63 14.86 -14.48
C TYR A 18 -19.55 13.91 -15.68
N CYS A 19 -20.02 14.36 -16.84
CA CYS A 19 -20.08 13.60 -18.09
C CYS A 19 -18.95 13.99 -19.06
N GLY A 20 -18.57 13.06 -19.95
CA GLY A 20 -17.49 13.27 -20.92
C GLY A 20 -16.12 13.62 -20.30
N LYS A 21 -15.21 14.10 -21.17
CA LYS A 21 -13.85 14.52 -20.77
C LYS A 21 -13.86 15.77 -19.89
N ASP A 22 -14.67 16.76 -20.24
CA ASP A 22 -14.75 18.01 -19.48
C ASP A 22 -15.37 17.80 -18.10
N GLY A 23 -16.38 16.94 -17.98
CA GLY A 23 -16.92 16.54 -16.70
C GLY A 23 -15.88 15.82 -15.84
N LEU A 24 -15.05 14.94 -16.41
CA LEU A 24 -13.97 14.31 -15.65
C LEU A 24 -12.95 15.34 -15.10
N MET A 25 -12.60 16.36 -15.89
CA MET A 25 -11.70 17.43 -15.44
C MET A 25 -12.31 18.24 -14.30
N LEU A 26 -13.58 18.63 -14.42
CA LEU A 26 -14.32 19.31 -13.34
C LEU A 26 -14.43 18.44 -12.09
N PHE A 27 -14.54 17.11 -12.26
CA PHE A 27 -14.59 16.19 -11.13
C PHE A 27 -13.24 16.12 -10.40
N LEU A 28 -12.14 16.11 -11.15
CA LEU A 28 -10.79 16.15 -10.59
C LEU A 28 -10.51 17.47 -9.86
N GLU A 29 -10.97 18.60 -10.39
CA GLU A 29 -10.84 19.90 -9.73
C GLU A 29 -11.57 19.93 -8.38
N HIS A 30 -12.81 19.43 -8.33
CA HIS A 30 -13.56 19.27 -7.07
C HIS A 30 -12.86 18.30 -6.11
N LEU A 31 -12.40 17.15 -6.62
CA LEU A 31 -11.66 16.19 -5.81
C LEU A 31 -10.41 16.82 -5.21
N HIS A 32 -9.65 17.56 -6.01
CA HIS A 32 -8.43 18.23 -5.57
C HIS A 32 -8.73 19.22 -4.44
N HIS A 33 -9.71 20.10 -4.62
CA HIS A 33 -10.10 21.07 -3.60
C HIS A 33 -10.45 20.38 -2.26
N HIS A 34 -11.28 19.35 -2.32
CA HIS A 34 -11.71 18.61 -1.15
C HIS A 34 -10.59 17.79 -0.50
N TYR A 35 -9.75 17.13 -1.28
CA TYR A 35 -8.58 16.41 -0.77
C TYR A 35 -7.59 17.36 -0.10
N TYR A 36 -7.28 18.50 -0.73
CA TYR A 36 -6.38 19.49 -0.17
C TYR A 36 -6.93 20.02 1.17
N TYR A 37 -8.20 20.40 1.22
CA TYR A 37 -8.76 20.96 2.44
C TYR A 37 -8.99 19.93 3.55
N GLU A 38 -9.55 18.76 3.23
CA GLU A 38 -9.92 17.77 4.24
C GLU A 38 -8.72 16.91 4.67
N VAL A 39 -7.92 16.43 3.72
CA VAL A 39 -6.80 15.54 4.02
C VAL A 39 -5.53 16.32 4.36
N ILE A 40 -5.20 17.38 3.61
CA ILE A 40 -3.94 18.12 3.85
C ILE A 40 -4.11 19.17 4.95
N VAL A 41 -5.10 20.05 4.86
CA VAL A 41 -5.29 21.16 5.82
C VAL A 41 -5.88 20.66 7.15
N LYS A 42 -6.97 19.88 7.10
CA LYS A 42 -7.65 19.37 8.30
C LYS A 42 -7.06 18.06 8.85
N ASN A 43 -6.12 17.45 8.15
CA ASN A 43 -5.50 16.18 8.52
C ASN A 43 -6.53 15.07 8.79
N HIS A 44 -7.63 15.05 8.02
CA HIS A 44 -8.62 13.98 8.08
C HIS A 44 -8.03 12.67 7.56
N SER A 45 -8.54 11.55 8.06
CA SER A 45 -8.17 10.23 7.54
C SER A 45 -8.45 10.14 6.05
N TYR A 46 -7.42 9.86 5.25
CA TYR A 46 -7.55 9.65 3.81
C TYR A 46 -8.58 8.56 3.48
N ASP A 47 -8.60 7.47 4.24
CA ASP A 47 -9.52 6.36 3.99
C ASP A 47 -10.98 6.79 4.22
N LEU A 48 -11.21 7.57 5.28
CA LEU A 48 -12.53 8.12 5.57
C LEU A 48 -12.95 9.15 4.53
N PHE A 49 -12.02 10.04 4.13
CA PHE A 49 -12.21 10.99 3.06
C PHE A 49 -12.62 10.30 1.76
N VAL A 50 -11.91 9.24 1.35
CA VAL A 50 -12.21 8.50 0.12
C VAL A 50 -13.61 7.88 0.18
N GLU A 51 -13.97 7.21 1.28
CA GLU A 51 -15.30 6.60 1.39
C GLU A 51 -16.41 7.66 1.42
N GLN A 52 -16.21 8.79 2.11
CA GLN A 52 -17.17 9.89 2.17
C GLN A 52 -17.31 10.61 0.83
N PHE A 53 -16.20 10.95 0.18
CA PHE A 53 -16.17 11.62 -1.12
C PHE A 53 -16.82 10.75 -2.20
N LEU A 54 -16.51 9.45 -2.27
CA LEU A 54 -17.15 8.57 -3.26
C LEU A 54 -18.64 8.36 -2.97
N SER A 55 -19.04 8.30 -1.70
CA SER A 55 -20.44 8.15 -1.32
C SER A 55 -21.26 9.40 -1.66
N SER A 56 -20.71 10.60 -1.45
CA SER A 56 -21.40 11.86 -1.75
C SER A 56 -21.59 12.10 -3.25
N HIS A 57 -20.76 11.47 -4.10
CA HIS A 57 -20.84 11.60 -5.55
C HIS A 57 -21.47 10.37 -6.25
N LYS A 58 -22.06 9.44 -5.49
CA LYS A 58 -22.66 8.22 -6.05
C LYS A 58 -23.94 8.47 -6.84
N HIS A 59 -24.73 9.43 -6.38
CA HIS A 59 -26.05 9.73 -6.92
C HIS A 59 -26.08 11.19 -7.35
N LEU A 60 -26.50 11.44 -8.60
CA LEU A 60 -26.62 12.78 -9.17
C LEU A 60 -27.94 12.93 -9.92
N ASP A 61 -28.41 14.17 -10.01
CA ASP A 61 -29.63 14.55 -10.76
C ASP A 61 -29.33 14.72 -12.26
N ALA A 62 -29.02 13.61 -12.92
CA ALA A 62 -28.97 13.52 -14.39
C ALA A 62 -30.32 13.10 -14.97
N THR A 63 -30.75 13.75 -16.05
CA THR A 63 -32.08 13.54 -16.65
C THR A 63 -32.12 12.40 -17.67
N ASP A 64 -31.00 12.11 -18.35
CA ASP A 64 -30.91 11.05 -19.36
C ASP A 64 -29.95 9.90 -18.97
N ALA A 65 -30.18 8.73 -19.57
CA ALA A 65 -29.41 7.52 -19.28
C ALA A 65 -27.94 7.62 -19.74
N THR A 66 -27.66 8.38 -20.81
CA THR A 66 -26.30 8.55 -21.33
C THR A 66 -25.45 9.32 -20.32
N CYS A 67 -25.95 10.44 -19.81
CA CYS A 67 -25.27 11.21 -18.78
C CYS A 67 -25.04 10.39 -17.49
N LYS A 68 -26.02 9.58 -17.06
CA LYS A 68 -25.85 8.68 -15.90
C LYS A 68 -24.72 7.68 -16.10
N ASN A 69 -24.64 7.07 -17.29
CA ASN A 69 -23.62 6.09 -17.61
C ASN A 69 -22.22 6.73 -17.70
N GLU A 70 -22.11 7.91 -18.30
CA GLU A 70 -20.84 8.62 -18.38
C GLU A 70 -20.36 9.10 -17.02
N HIS A 71 -21.27 9.62 -16.19
CA HIS A 71 -20.94 9.99 -14.82
C HIS A 71 -20.47 8.78 -14.01
N ALA A 72 -21.19 7.66 -14.08
CA ALA A 72 -20.79 6.42 -13.40
C ALA A 72 -19.40 5.94 -13.87
N ARG A 73 -19.09 6.07 -15.16
CA ARG A 73 -17.76 5.76 -15.71
C ARG A 73 -16.68 6.66 -15.12
N ASN A 74 -16.94 7.96 -15.04
CA ASN A 74 -16.02 8.92 -14.45
C ASN A 74 -15.85 8.69 -12.94
N LEU A 75 -16.92 8.40 -12.20
CA LEU A 75 -16.86 8.04 -10.79
C LEU A 75 -16.04 6.78 -10.55
N ASN A 76 -16.20 5.75 -11.37
CA ASN A 76 -15.38 4.53 -11.29
C ASN A 76 -13.90 4.81 -11.54
N SER A 77 -13.60 5.72 -12.47
CA SER A 77 -12.24 6.17 -12.76
C SER A 77 -11.61 6.90 -11.56
N ILE A 78 -12.36 7.82 -10.94
CA ILE A 78 -11.95 8.50 -9.71
C ILE A 78 -11.79 7.51 -8.55
N SER A 79 -12.72 6.55 -8.39
CA SER A 79 -12.60 5.50 -7.37
C SER A 79 -11.35 4.65 -7.59
N PHE A 80 -11.00 4.32 -8.83
CA PHE A 80 -9.78 3.59 -9.13
C PHE A 80 -8.55 4.41 -8.75
N LEU A 81 -8.49 5.68 -9.14
CA LEU A 81 -7.43 6.61 -8.74
C LEU A 81 -7.25 6.65 -7.22
N LEU A 82 -8.33 6.92 -6.47
CA LEU A 82 -8.29 7.08 -5.01
C LEU A 82 -7.97 5.77 -4.26
N LYS A 83 -8.48 4.63 -4.74
CA LYS A 83 -8.31 3.35 -4.05
C LYS A 83 -7.04 2.60 -4.46
N ARG A 84 -6.55 2.79 -5.69
CA ARG A 84 -5.45 2.01 -6.27
C ARG A 84 -4.20 2.82 -6.54
N ARG A 85 -4.32 4.12 -6.82
CA ARG A 85 -3.21 4.98 -7.25
C ARG A 85 -3.04 6.21 -6.37
N ARG A 86 -2.87 5.94 -5.06
CA ARG A 86 -2.62 6.98 -4.04
C ARG A 86 -1.31 7.72 -4.28
N ASP A 87 -0.35 7.08 -4.92
CA ASP A 87 0.89 7.68 -5.41
C ASP A 87 0.58 8.87 -6.33
N LEU A 88 -0.32 8.68 -7.30
CA LEU A 88 -0.74 9.75 -8.21
C LEU A 88 -1.57 10.80 -7.49
N VAL A 89 -2.43 10.42 -6.54
CA VAL A 89 -3.17 11.38 -5.71
C VAL A 89 -2.23 12.27 -4.91
N GLY A 90 -1.21 11.68 -4.28
CA GLY A 90 -0.19 12.44 -3.56
C GLY A 90 0.61 13.36 -4.50
N LYS A 91 1.07 12.82 -5.63
CA LYS A 91 1.87 13.56 -6.63
C LYS A 91 1.10 14.72 -7.26
N TYR A 92 -0.16 14.50 -7.60
CA TYR A 92 -0.95 15.41 -8.42
C TYR A 92 -2.10 16.09 -7.70
N LEU A 93 -2.36 15.89 -6.41
CA LEU A 93 -3.45 16.59 -5.69
C LEU A 93 -2.96 17.28 -4.41
N SER A 94 -1.66 17.24 -4.10
CA SER A 94 -1.12 17.84 -2.86
C SER A 94 -0.64 19.29 -3.01
N THR A 95 -0.65 19.84 -4.23
CA THR A 95 -0.18 21.19 -4.57
C THR A 95 -1.10 21.84 -5.60
N SER A 96 -1.01 23.16 -5.81
CA SER A 96 -1.75 23.82 -6.89
C SER A 96 -1.45 23.18 -8.25
N ASN A 97 -2.49 22.87 -9.02
CA ASN A 97 -2.35 22.17 -10.31
C ASN A 97 -3.02 22.94 -11.44
N SER A 98 -2.48 22.75 -12.63
CA SER A 98 -3.02 23.18 -13.92
C SER A 98 -3.85 22.06 -14.57
N ARG A 99 -4.54 22.38 -15.65
CA ARG A 99 -5.30 21.40 -16.43
C ARG A 99 -4.39 20.35 -17.10
N ASP A 100 -3.16 20.74 -17.45
CA ASP A 100 -2.16 19.85 -18.03
C ASP A 100 -1.68 18.79 -17.02
N ASP A 101 -1.66 19.14 -15.73
CA ASP A 101 -1.31 18.20 -14.67
C ASP A 101 -2.34 17.07 -14.54
N TYR A 102 -3.62 17.35 -14.79
CA TYR A 102 -4.66 16.32 -14.82
C TYR A 102 -4.59 15.42 -16.06
N ASP A 103 -4.23 15.97 -17.23
CA ASP A 103 -3.97 15.15 -18.43
C ASP A 103 -2.73 14.26 -18.23
N ASN A 104 -1.69 14.75 -17.54
CA ASN A 104 -0.51 13.96 -17.16
C ASN A 104 -0.86 12.87 -16.15
N LEU A 105 -1.63 13.17 -15.10
CA LEU A 105 -2.16 12.19 -14.15
C LEU A 105 -2.86 11.05 -14.89
N TRP A 106 -3.70 11.38 -15.87
CA TRP A 106 -4.46 10.37 -16.61
C TRP A 106 -3.64 9.59 -17.63
N THR A 107 -2.60 10.20 -18.18
CA THR A 107 -1.61 9.50 -19.00
C THR A 107 -0.83 8.50 -18.16
N GLU A 108 -0.36 8.89 -16.98
CA GLU A 108 0.34 7.99 -16.05
C GLU A 108 -0.57 6.89 -15.49
N LEU A 109 -1.86 7.16 -15.29
CA LEU A 109 -2.81 6.10 -14.91
C LEU A 109 -3.01 5.07 -16.05
N LYS A 110 -2.96 5.50 -17.31
CA LYS A 110 -3.22 4.64 -18.48
C LYS A 110 -1.98 3.91 -19.00
N THR A 111 -0.78 4.44 -18.75
CA THR A 111 0.47 3.95 -19.38
C THR A 111 1.06 2.72 -18.67
N GLU A 112 0.45 2.23 -17.60
CA GLU A 112 0.85 0.97 -16.95
C GLU A 112 0.21 -0.27 -17.62
N ALA A 113 0.84 -0.75 -18.69
CA ALA A 113 1.22 -2.17 -18.86
C ALA A 113 2.21 -2.32 -20.03
N PRO A 114 3.32 -3.03 -19.82
CA PRO A 114 3.48 -4.29 -20.53
C PRO A 114 3.36 -5.45 -19.54
N GLU A 115 2.34 -6.29 -19.74
CA GLU A 115 2.33 -7.64 -19.16
C GLU A 115 3.50 -8.42 -19.77
N THR A 116 4.39 -8.95 -18.95
CA THR A 116 4.78 -10.35 -19.15
C THR A 116 3.89 -11.18 -18.24
N GLU A 117 3.10 -12.03 -18.90
CA GLU A 117 2.20 -13.08 -18.41
C GLU A 117 0.75 -12.69 -18.03
N VAL A 118 0.01 -12.34 -19.09
CA VAL A 118 -1.34 -12.83 -19.44
C VAL A 118 -2.40 -12.82 -18.34
N TYR A 119 -3.10 -11.68 -18.19
CA TYR A 119 -4.51 -11.70 -17.81
C TYR A 119 -5.39 -11.64 -19.06
N LYS A 120 -5.65 -12.82 -19.66
CA LYS A 120 -6.77 -12.97 -20.60
C LYS A 120 -8.08 -12.68 -19.83
N ARG A 121 -8.70 -11.55 -20.14
CA ARG A 121 -10.12 -11.30 -19.82
C ARG A 121 -10.97 -12.48 -20.34
N PRO A 122 -11.99 -12.96 -19.60
CA PRO A 122 -12.94 -13.90 -20.16
C PRO A 122 -13.78 -13.17 -21.19
N PHE A 123 -13.41 -13.33 -22.46
CA PHE A 123 -14.30 -13.10 -23.59
C PHE A 123 -15.24 -14.30 -23.63
N PHE A 124 -16.54 -14.07 -23.44
CA PHE A 124 -17.53 -15.11 -23.67
C PHE A 124 -17.55 -15.43 -25.17
N GLY A 125 -16.93 -16.56 -25.52
CA GLY A 125 -16.94 -17.16 -26.85
C GLY A 125 -16.45 -18.61 -26.73
N GLN A 126 -17.31 -19.54 -27.12
CA GLN A 126 -17.18 -20.99 -26.99
C GLN A 126 -15.95 -21.61 -27.71
N PRO A 127 -15.62 -22.89 -27.40
CA PRO A 127 -14.26 -23.42 -27.48
C PRO A 127 -13.92 -23.98 -28.86
N SER A 128 -12.64 -23.91 -29.21
CA SER A 128 -12.03 -24.89 -30.13
C SER A 128 -10.89 -25.59 -29.40
N MET A 129 -10.95 -26.92 -29.48
CA MET A 129 -10.03 -27.91 -28.92
C MET A 129 -8.58 -27.75 -29.42
N ASP A 130 -7.70 -28.48 -28.73
CA ASP A 130 -6.28 -28.77 -29.03
C ASP A 130 -5.26 -27.78 -28.44
N ASP A 131 -4.17 -28.18 -27.77
CA ASP A 131 -3.69 -29.45 -27.23
C ASP A 131 -2.47 -29.08 -26.35
N ARG A 132 -2.19 -29.91 -25.33
CA ARG A 132 -0.93 -30.03 -24.55
C ARG A 132 -0.47 -28.93 -23.56
N ASN A 133 -0.78 -29.20 -22.30
CA ASN A 133 0.12 -29.26 -21.12
C ASN A 133 1.47 -28.52 -21.19
N ASP A 134 1.60 -27.48 -20.37
CA ASP A 134 2.57 -27.51 -19.26
C ASP A 134 1.99 -26.75 -18.06
N VAL A 135 1.45 -27.51 -17.10
CA VAL A 135 1.07 -27.01 -15.78
C VAL A 135 2.27 -27.26 -14.87
N THR A 136 3.13 -26.27 -14.74
CA THR A 136 4.07 -26.19 -13.63
C THR A 136 3.71 -24.98 -12.77
N ALA A 137 2.91 -25.27 -11.74
CA ALA A 137 2.73 -24.54 -10.49
C ALA A 137 2.94 -23.02 -10.52
N LEU A 138 1.82 -22.28 -10.43
CA LEU A 138 1.75 -20.93 -9.87
C LEU A 138 2.42 -20.94 -8.49
N THR A 139 3.71 -20.59 -8.43
CA THR A 139 4.44 -20.46 -7.18
C THR A 139 3.91 -19.25 -6.44
N VAL A 140 3.22 -19.50 -5.34
CA VAL A 140 2.91 -18.49 -4.30
C VAL A 140 4.24 -17.85 -3.91
N SER A 141 4.47 -16.61 -4.33
CA SER A 141 5.77 -15.95 -4.15
C SER A 141 6.05 -15.73 -2.66
N ASN A 142 6.88 -16.57 -2.06
CA ASN A 142 7.43 -16.39 -0.71
C ASN A 142 8.84 -15.81 -0.84
N PRO A 143 9.00 -14.49 -1.02
CA PRO A 143 10.27 -13.87 -1.41
C PRO A 143 11.39 -14.10 -0.38
N PHE A 144 11.03 -14.29 0.89
CA PHE A 144 11.97 -14.50 1.98
C PHE A 144 12.21 -15.97 2.31
N GLU A 145 11.59 -16.92 1.60
CA GLU A 145 11.53 -18.33 2.01
C GLU A 145 11.14 -18.46 3.50
N CYS A 146 10.19 -17.63 3.92
CA CYS A 146 9.79 -17.51 5.31
C CYS A 146 9.05 -18.77 5.77
N HIS A 147 9.46 -19.33 6.91
CA HIS A 147 8.85 -20.52 7.52
C HIS A 147 8.03 -20.19 8.79
N LEU A 148 7.77 -18.91 9.04
CA LEU A 148 6.98 -18.46 10.17
C LEU A 148 5.47 -18.65 9.90
N SER A 149 4.72 -18.94 10.96
CA SER A 149 3.27 -19.12 10.93
C SER A 149 2.57 -17.80 11.26
N ASN A 150 1.25 -17.74 11.00
CA ASN A 150 0.44 -16.57 11.30
C ASN A 150 0.47 -16.19 12.79
N ASP A 151 0.56 -17.17 13.70
CA ASP A 151 0.64 -16.90 15.15
C ASP A 151 1.95 -16.20 15.53
N ALA A 152 3.06 -16.57 14.88
CA ALA A 152 4.34 -15.92 15.08
C ALA A 152 4.30 -14.45 14.61
N PHE A 153 3.50 -14.11 13.59
CA PHE A 153 3.33 -12.72 13.14
C PHE A 153 2.67 -11.83 14.20
N GLY A 154 1.82 -12.37 15.08
CA GLY A 154 1.32 -11.66 16.26
C GLY A 154 2.45 -11.13 17.16
N ILE A 155 3.35 -12.04 17.54
CA ILE A 155 4.50 -11.76 18.42
C ILE A 155 5.48 -10.80 17.74
N ILE A 156 5.71 -10.99 16.44
CA ILE A 156 6.61 -10.14 15.65
C ILE A 156 6.05 -8.72 15.53
N ALA A 157 4.77 -8.56 15.19
CA ALA A 157 4.14 -7.25 15.02
C ALA A 157 4.24 -6.42 16.30
N GLU A 158 3.92 -7.03 17.46
CA GLU A 158 4.04 -6.41 18.77
C GLU A 158 5.44 -5.80 18.97
N GLY A 159 6.47 -6.61 18.78
CA GLY A 159 7.82 -6.17 19.08
C GLY A 159 8.45 -5.25 18.04
N LEU A 160 8.07 -5.34 16.76
CA LEU A 160 8.43 -4.34 15.74
C LEU A 160 7.84 -2.96 16.07
N ASN A 161 6.62 -2.93 16.61
CA ASN A 161 5.94 -1.71 17.05
C ASN A 161 6.59 -1.13 18.31
N ILE A 162 6.89 -1.95 19.33
CA ILE A 162 7.61 -1.51 20.54
C ILE A 162 8.98 -0.94 20.17
N ALA A 163 9.71 -1.62 19.29
CA ALA A 163 11.01 -1.17 18.83
C ALA A 163 10.93 -0.01 17.81
N LYS A 164 9.73 0.45 17.43
CA LYS A 164 9.50 1.55 16.48
C LYS A 164 10.34 1.41 15.22
N VAL A 165 10.23 0.24 14.57
CA VAL A 165 10.98 -0.06 13.34
C VAL A 165 10.44 0.72 12.15
N PHE A 166 9.11 0.85 12.07
CA PHE A 166 8.38 1.53 11.01
C PHE A 166 7.73 2.81 11.50
N MET A 167 7.49 3.74 10.57
CA MET A 167 6.80 5.01 10.89
C MET A 167 5.35 4.82 11.29
N ARG A 168 4.71 3.77 10.79
CA ARG A 168 3.35 3.36 11.17
C ARG A 168 3.38 1.97 11.80
N PRO A 169 2.52 1.68 12.78
CA PRO A 169 2.46 0.36 13.38
C PRO A 169 2.04 -0.68 12.34
N VAL A 170 2.64 -1.87 12.44
CA VAL A 170 2.32 -3.02 11.59
C VAL A 170 1.45 -4.01 12.36
N ASN A 171 0.60 -4.74 11.63
CA ASN A 171 -0.25 -5.78 12.20
C ASN A 171 0.12 -7.17 11.61
N PRO A 172 -0.40 -8.27 12.16
CA PRO A 172 -0.05 -9.61 11.70
C PRO A 172 -0.41 -9.86 10.22
N CYS A 173 -1.51 -9.30 9.72
CA CYS A 173 -1.89 -9.42 8.31
C CYS A 173 -0.87 -8.74 7.38
N THR A 174 -0.36 -7.56 7.76
CA THR A 174 0.70 -6.88 7.02
C THR A 174 1.97 -7.73 6.96
N LEU A 175 2.32 -8.42 8.04
CA LEU A 175 3.49 -9.31 8.06
C LEU A 175 3.27 -10.58 7.23
N ALA A 176 2.07 -11.16 7.26
CA ALA A 176 1.72 -12.28 6.40
C ALA A 176 1.86 -11.91 4.91
N GLN A 177 1.38 -10.72 4.53
CA GLN A 177 1.54 -10.20 3.18
C GLN A 177 3.00 -9.87 2.82
N LEU A 178 3.77 -9.34 3.78
CA LEU A 178 5.19 -9.05 3.60
C LEU A 178 5.99 -10.32 3.33
N PHE A 179 5.85 -11.33 4.18
CA PHE A 179 6.60 -12.58 4.03
C PHE A 179 6.04 -13.47 2.92
N GLY A 180 4.75 -13.34 2.60
CA GLY A 180 4.08 -14.02 1.49
C GLY A 180 4.13 -13.28 0.16
N GLY A 181 4.93 -12.21 0.02
CA GLY A 181 5.16 -11.54 -1.27
C GLY A 181 3.96 -10.79 -1.86
N THR A 182 2.87 -10.64 -1.11
CA THR A 182 1.61 -10.01 -1.58
C THR A 182 1.37 -8.62 -0.98
N LEU A 183 2.38 -8.01 -0.35
CA LEU A 183 2.25 -6.70 0.26
C LEU A 183 1.98 -5.63 -0.80
N GLN A 184 0.79 -5.02 -0.70
CA GLN A 184 0.31 -4.05 -1.69
C GLN A 184 0.93 -2.65 -1.49
N LEU A 185 1.32 -2.32 -0.25
CA LEU A 185 1.87 -1.02 0.11
C LEU A 185 3.23 -1.20 0.82
N PRO A 186 4.31 -0.60 0.30
CA PRO A 186 5.60 -0.65 0.95
C PRO A 186 5.60 -0.01 2.34
N LEU A 187 6.43 -0.53 3.24
CA LEU A 187 6.55 -0.02 4.60
C LEU A 187 7.63 1.05 4.70
N VAL A 188 7.28 2.19 5.30
CA VAL A 188 8.22 3.28 5.55
C VAL A 188 9.02 2.99 6.82
N VAL A 189 10.33 2.82 6.65
CA VAL A 189 11.26 2.45 7.71
C VAL A 189 11.61 3.69 8.53
N GLN A 190 11.25 3.68 9.81
CA GLN A 190 11.63 4.75 10.74
C GLN A 190 13.10 4.65 11.11
N ASN A 191 13.60 3.43 11.32
CA ASN A 191 14.97 3.21 11.74
C ASN A 191 15.58 1.97 11.06
N THR A 192 16.43 2.20 10.06
CA THR A 192 17.10 1.15 9.28
C THR A 192 17.97 0.25 10.15
N ARG A 193 18.66 0.79 11.17
CA ARG A 193 19.47 -0.03 12.10
C ARG A 193 18.63 -1.08 12.81
N ARG A 194 17.42 -0.71 13.23
CA ARG A 194 16.48 -1.60 13.92
C ARG A 194 15.90 -2.64 12.97
N LEU A 195 15.47 -2.23 11.77
CA LEU A 195 15.01 -3.15 10.73
C LEU A 195 16.09 -4.19 10.39
N SER A 196 17.31 -3.72 10.11
CA SER A 196 18.46 -4.54 9.76
C SER A 196 18.76 -5.57 10.84
N TYR A 197 18.78 -5.15 12.10
CA TYR A 197 19.05 -6.05 13.22
C TYR A 197 17.95 -7.10 13.39
N PHE A 198 16.68 -6.72 13.23
CA PHE A 198 15.57 -7.67 13.32
C PHE A 198 15.64 -8.76 12.23
N PHE A 199 15.82 -8.38 10.97
CA PHE A 199 15.96 -9.35 9.88
C PHE A 199 17.22 -10.21 10.03
N HIS A 200 18.32 -9.65 10.56
CA HIS A 200 19.49 -10.42 10.92
C HIS A 200 19.17 -11.50 11.97
N LEU A 201 18.38 -11.18 13.00
CA LEU A 201 17.97 -12.18 13.99
C LEU A 201 17.11 -13.28 13.37
N LEU A 202 16.12 -12.93 12.53
CA LEU A 202 15.30 -13.94 11.84
C LEU A 202 16.16 -14.86 10.98
N ARG A 203 17.12 -14.29 10.24
CA ARG A 203 18.06 -15.07 9.44
C ARG A 203 18.95 -15.97 10.29
N ARG A 204 19.48 -15.47 11.41
CA ARG A 204 20.35 -16.22 12.33
C ARG A 204 19.67 -17.48 12.85
N GLU A 205 18.36 -17.41 13.05
CA GLU A 205 17.53 -18.54 13.46
C GLU A 205 16.94 -19.35 12.30
N ASN A 206 17.37 -19.08 11.05
CA ASN A 206 16.92 -19.74 9.83
C ASN A 206 15.41 -19.61 9.54
N TYR A 207 14.76 -18.54 10.01
CA TYR A 207 13.36 -18.27 9.68
C TYR A 207 13.16 -17.69 8.28
N ILE A 208 14.22 -17.13 7.68
CA ILE A 208 14.23 -16.53 6.33
C ILE A 208 15.54 -16.85 5.59
N CYS A 209 15.52 -16.66 4.27
CA CYS A 209 16.60 -16.96 3.33
C CYS A 209 17.89 -16.15 3.60
N ARG A 210 19.03 -16.69 3.12
CA ARG A 210 20.37 -16.06 3.28
C ARG A 210 20.48 -14.69 2.64
N ASN A 211 19.86 -14.51 1.48
CA ASN A 211 19.99 -13.31 0.66
C ASN A 211 18.92 -12.26 0.98
N TRP A 212 18.36 -12.28 2.20
CA TRP A 212 17.24 -11.41 2.62
C TRP A 212 17.48 -9.91 2.35
N GLN A 213 18.72 -9.42 2.41
CA GLN A 213 19.03 -8.02 2.08
C GLN A 213 18.78 -7.71 0.61
N LYS A 214 19.14 -8.65 -0.27
CA LYS A 214 18.92 -8.54 -1.71
C LYS A 214 17.44 -8.68 -2.04
N VAL A 215 16.74 -9.60 -1.34
CA VAL A 215 15.28 -9.71 -1.42
C VAL A 215 14.59 -8.40 -1.05
N ILE A 216 15.01 -7.70 0.00
CA ILE A 216 14.45 -6.39 0.36
C ILE A 216 14.62 -5.38 -0.78
N GLU A 217 15.81 -5.32 -1.39
CA GLU A 217 16.10 -4.42 -2.50
C GLU A 217 15.26 -4.73 -3.74
N ASP A 218 15.15 -6.02 -4.10
CA ASP A 218 14.48 -6.47 -5.32
C ASP A 218 12.96 -6.37 -5.21
N THR A 219 12.40 -6.70 -4.05
CA THR A 219 10.95 -6.63 -3.79
C THR A 219 10.44 -5.20 -3.59
N ARG A 220 11.32 -4.26 -3.25
CA ARG A 220 10.99 -2.86 -2.93
C ARG A 220 9.87 -2.73 -1.89
N MET A 221 9.78 -3.66 -0.95
CA MET A 221 8.76 -3.65 0.11
C MET A 221 9.04 -2.65 1.23
N PHE A 222 10.22 -2.04 1.25
CA PHE A 222 10.67 -1.12 2.28
C PHE A 222 11.20 0.18 1.68
N TYR A 223 10.75 1.30 2.24
CA TYR A 223 11.15 2.63 1.83
C TYR A 223 11.87 3.35 2.97
N LYS A 224 12.77 4.26 2.61
CA LYS A 224 13.47 5.13 3.55
C LYS A 224 12.46 6.06 4.24
N ARG A 225 12.95 6.79 5.24
CA ARG A 225 12.13 7.71 6.04
C ARG A 225 11.41 8.78 5.21
N ASP A 226 11.95 9.13 4.04
CA ASP A 226 11.33 10.06 3.09
C ASP A 226 10.04 9.53 2.45
N GLY A 227 9.79 8.22 2.52
CA GLY A 227 8.63 7.56 1.93
C GLY A 227 8.68 7.45 0.40
N ILE A 228 9.78 7.85 -0.24
CA ILE A 228 9.91 7.92 -1.71
C ILE A 228 11.05 7.04 -2.20
N THR A 229 12.15 6.98 -1.45
CA THR A 229 13.33 6.23 -1.88
C THR A 229 13.25 4.79 -1.36
N PRO A 230 13.34 3.76 -2.24
CA PRO A 230 13.37 2.38 -1.78
C PRO A 230 14.65 2.11 -0.97
N LEU A 231 14.54 1.22 0.00
CA LEU A 231 15.67 0.77 0.80
C LEU A 231 16.48 -0.27 0.04
N THR A 232 17.79 -0.07 -0.05
CA THR A 232 18.69 -0.96 -0.81
C THR A 232 19.58 -1.79 0.11
N ALA A 233 20.18 -2.87 -0.42
CA ALA A 233 21.17 -3.65 0.32
C ALA A 233 22.37 -2.78 0.78
N LYS A 234 22.71 -1.74 0.01
CA LYS A 234 23.78 -0.78 0.35
C LYS A 234 23.42 0.12 1.55
N ASP A 235 22.13 0.34 1.82
CA ASP A 235 21.68 1.04 3.02
C ASP A 235 21.62 0.12 4.25
N ILE A 236 21.28 -1.16 4.01
CA ILE A 236 21.04 -2.16 5.06
C ILE A 236 22.35 -2.68 5.65
N SER A 237 23.33 -3.01 4.81
CA SER A 237 24.59 -3.63 5.25
C SER A 237 25.39 -2.78 6.22
N PRO A 238 25.65 -1.47 5.96
CA PRO A 238 26.36 -0.62 6.91
C PRO A 238 25.56 -0.42 8.21
N ALA A 239 24.23 -0.28 8.10
CA ALA A 239 23.36 -0.15 9.26
C ALA A 239 23.40 -1.41 10.13
N LEU A 240 23.43 -2.61 9.54
CA LEU A 240 23.59 -3.86 10.28
C LEU A 240 24.95 -3.92 10.97
N TYR A 241 26.03 -3.68 10.22
CA TYR A 241 27.40 -3.72 10.73
C TYR A 241 27.56 -2.81 11.95
N SER A 242 27.02 -1.59 11.90
CA SER A 242 27.06 -0.64 13.01
C SER A 242 26.41 -1.18 14.29
N VAL A 243 25.35 -1.99 14.18
CA VAL A 243 24.63 -2.54 15.34
C VAL A 243 25.28 -3.82 15.87
N THR A 244 25.90 -4.61 15.00
CA THR A 244 26.53 -5.89 15.39
C THR A 244 27.94 -5.70 15.95
N CYS A 245 28.61 -4.60 15.61
CA CYS A 245 29.95 -4.28 16.11
C CYS A 245 29.95 -3.38 17.36
N GLU A 246 28.78 -2.88 17.79
CA GLU A 246 28.65 -2.14 19.04
C GLU A 246 28.99 -3.04 20.24
N LYS A 247 29.86 -2.54 21.13
CA LYS A 247 30.31 -3.28 22.32
C LYS A 247 29.19 -3.46 23.36
N GLU A 248 28.27 -2.50 23.43
CA GLU A 248 27.15 -2.49 24.37
C GLU A 248 25.84 -2.68 23.62
N LYS A 249 24.94 -3.51 24.18
CA LYS A 249 23.64 -3.74 23.57
C LYS A 249 22.70 -2.57 23.84
N ALA A 250 22.19 -1.96 22.76
CA ALA A 250 21.15 -0.95 22.82
C ALA A 250 19.81 -1.55 23.34
N PRO A 251 18.96 -0.76 24.01
CA PRO A 251 17.70 -1.24 24.58
C PRO A 251 16.78 -1.95 23.58
N PHE A 252 16.75 -1.50 22.32
CA PHE A 252 15.92 -2.12 21.28
C PHE A 252 16.42 -3.53 20.90
N GLN A 253 17.72 -3.82 21.03
CA GLN A 253 18.27 -5.15 20.73
C GLN A 253 17.75 -6.18 21.74
N ASN A 254 17.66 -5.81 23.02
CA ASN A 254 17.10 -6.68 24.06
C ASN A 254 15.62 -6.99 23.79
N VAL A 255 14.84 -5.99 23.36
CA VAL A 255 13.44 -6.20 22.93
C VAL A 255 13.40 -7.20 21.78
N MET A 256 14.19 -6.98 20.72
CA MET A 256 14.18 -7.83 19.53
C MET A 256 14.65 -9.26 19.79
N GLU A 257 15.69 -9.45 20.59
CA GLU A 257 16.14 -10.77 21.02
C GLU A 257 15.07 -11.47 21.87
N GLY A 258 14.35 -10.72 22.72
CA GLY A 258 13.22 -11.21 23.51
C GLY A 258 12.08 -11.74 22.65
N ILE A 259 11.73 -11.03 21.56
CA ILE A 259 10.73 -11.48 20.57
C ILE A 259 11.17 -12.82 19.97
N VAL A 260 12.41 -12.92 19.49
CA VAL A 260 12.89 -14.14 18.82
C VAL A 260 12.96 -15.32 19.78
N LYS A 261 13.28 -15.10 21.06
CA LYS A 261 13.15 -16.12 22.11
C LYS A 261 11.71 -16.59 22.30
N ARG A 262 10.73 -15.67 22.29
CA ARG A 262 9.29 -16.02 22.36
C ARG A 262 8.85 -16.85 21.16
N ILE A 263 9.30 -16.48 19.95
CA ILE A 263 9.04 -17.25 18.72
C ILE A 263 9.64 -18.66 18.82
N LYS A 264 10.91 -18.78 19.22
CA LYS A 264 11.53 -20.10 19.43
C LYS A 264 10.77 -20.96 20.41
N LYS A 265 10.36 -20.38 21.55
CA LYS A 265 9.55 -21.09 22.55
C LYS A 265 8.24 -21.57 21.92
N TYR A 266 7.60 -20.76 21.09
CA TYR A 266 6.39 -21.17 20.38
C TYR A 266 6.60 -22.43 19.52
N TYR A 267 7.71 -22.52 18.78
CA TYR A 267 8.02 -23.66 17.90
C TYR A 267 8.68 -24.87 18.58
N LEU A 268 9.16 -24.72 19.82
CA LEU A 268 9.76 -25.83 20.57
C LEU A 268 8.75 -26.58 21.43
N PHE A 269 7.61 -25.95 21.75
CA PHE A 269 6.60 -26.49 22.67
C PHE A 269 5.24 -26.76 22.01
N ASN A 270 5.12 -26.50 20.70
CA ASN A 270 3.98 -26.84 19.85
C ASN A 270 4.50 -27.55 18.59
#